data_AF-A0A4Y9N505-F1
#
_entry.id   AF-A0A4Y9N505-F1
#
_cell.length_a   1.000
_cell.length_b   1.000
_cell.length_c   1.000
_cell.angle_alpha   90.00
_cell.angle_beta   90.00
_cell.angle_gamma   90.00
#
_symmetry.space_group_name_H-M   'P 1'
#
loop_
_entity.id
_entity.type
_entity.pdbx_description
1 polymer ?
#
loop_
_entity_poly.entity_id
_entity_poly.type
_entity_poly.pdbx_seq_one_letter_code
_entity_poly.pdbx_strand_id
1 'polypeptide(L)'
;MDAVLFRLPTGIGGWLALVNHALALGDLSEVDYLELKGSLSFAERQDRKRSAVVVSRAILGMANRMPDLAEKHLSGSGVVFVGIDQSQTLVGAESVDAAMLRDLIEPYVGEDGPTWDHQFINHPDGLVLAVIVDPPKWGDRIHACRKDYFDDTSKLAIRDGEVLVRVPGKTRPATSHDLANLERRRAKAPHTGAEVSVAYVGAFDRTSRANVRELIEGMVHAAADELIDGIPAPVRRSPYNSGMQAILEQTSGHGDRRSTQQFRDDVEQWQEDCREATEDVVTEFLRHTLDHGTFMIRNESDRYLESVRVQVSFPPSVSVLMASDTDYCDHGGQFRPLRMLPDPPAKYGDLRPYGLDYSGLIMPRVAPMPSLPAPDMDVEVTPAGYVVSWYVGDLPPRATVNADEEFAVFTDESLHVHNHRATEDDHEPMQSEIGGAWKVTARAVDHVFQGEVTVTCRQAPGALAIWRRGTSNDES
;
A
#
# COMPACT_ATOMS: atom_id res chain seq x y z
N MET A 1 -18.74 -24.53 -14.02
CA MET A 1 -17.89 -23.54 -13.30
C MET A 1 -18.33 -23.57 -11.86
N ASP A 2 -17.40 -23.71 -10.94
CA ASP A 2 -17.70 -23.72 -9.51
C ASP A 2 -18.00 -22.30 -9.03
N ALA A 3 -18.89 -22.17 -8.04
CA ALA A 3 -19.24 -20.87 -7.49
C ALA A 3 -18.07 -20.30 -6.68
N VAL A 4 -17.72 -19.05 -6.96
CA VAL A 4 -16.76 -18.29 -6.14
C VAL A 4 -17.52 -17.68 -4.96
N LEU A 5 -17.22 -18.15 -3.75
CA LEU A 5 -18.00 -17.80 -2.56
C LEU A 5 -17.40 -16.70 -1.69
N PHE A 6 -16.18 -16.20 -1.96
CA PHE A 6 -15.56 -15.14 -1.15
C PHE A 6 -15.97 -13.72 -1.58
N ARG A 7 -16.59 -13.56 -2.76
CA ARG A 7 -17.06 -12.28 -3.30
C ARG A 7 -18.40 -12.45 -4.02
N LEU A 8 -19.15 -11.36 -4.15
CA LEU A 8 -20.37 -11.36 -4.97
C LEU A 8 -20.02 -11.78 -6.41
N PRO A 9 -20.88 -12.58 -7.08
CA PRO A 9 -20.65 -12.94 -8.46
C PRO A 9 -20.68 -11.72 -9.39
N THR A 10 -19.82 -11.73 -10.40
CA THR A 10 -19.81 -10.72 -11.47
C THR A 10 -20.19 -11.36 -12.79
N GLY A 11 -21.03 -10.66 -13.56
CA GLY A 11 -21.53 -11.13 -14.85
C GLY A 11 -22.47 -12.34 -14.77
N ILE A 12 -23.04 -12.70 -15.93
CA ILE A 12 -24.08 -13.75 -16.03
C ILE A 12 -23.54 -15.12 -15.59
N GLY A 13 -22.32 -15.48 -16.00
CA GLY A 13 -21.73 -16.79 -15.68
C GLY A 13 -21.52 -17.01 -14.19
N GLY A 14 -21.13 -15.98 -13.43
CA GLY A 14 -20.95 -16.07 -11.99
C GLY A 14 -22.28 -16.29 -11.25
N TRP A 15 -23.33 -15.58 -11.66
CA TRP A 15 -24.66 -15.73 -11.06
C TRP A 15 -25.28 -17.09 -11.36
N LEU A 16 -25.13 -17.60 -12.57
CA LEU A 16 -25.52 -18.97 -12.90
C LEU A 16 -24.76 -20.00 -12.06
N ALA A 17 -23.47 -19.81 -11.83
CA ALA A 17 -22.68 -20.69 -10.98
C ALA A 17 -23.19 -20.67 -9.52
N LEU A 18 -23.55 -19.50 -8.98
CA LEU A 18 -24.10 -19.38 -7.63
C LEU A 18 -25.50 -20.02 -7.51
N VAL A 19 -26.37 -19.87 -8.52
CA VAL A 19 -27.67 -20.56 -8.57
C VAL A 19 -27.46 -22.08 -8.61
N ASN A 20 -26.58 -22.58 -9.47
CA ASN A 20 -26.27 -24.02 -9.54
C ASN A 20 -25.68 -24.55 -8.22
N HIS A 21 -24.85 -23.76 -7.56
CA HIS A 21 -24.32 -24.09 -6.24
C HIS A 21 -25.45 -24.20 -5.20
N ALA A 22 -26.41 -23.26 -5.21
CA ALA A 22 -27.58 -23.31 -4.32
C ALA A 22 -28.42 -24.57 -4.55
N LEU A 23 -28.66 -24.95 -5.82
CA LEU A 23 -29.38 -26.17 -6.18
C LEU A 23 -28.62 -27.45 -5.74
N ALA A 24 -27.29 -27.43 -5.82
CA ALA A 24 -26.45 -28.58 -5.45
C ALA A 24 -26.28 -28.79 -3.94
N LEU A 25 -26.46 -27.75 -3.12
CA LEU A 25 -26.28 -27.82 -1.66
C LEU A 25 -27.40 -28.59 -0.92
N GLY A 26 -28.57 -28.80 -1.53
CA GLY A 26 -29.69 -29.51 -0.89
C GLY A 26 -30.14 -28.86 0.42
N ASP A 27 -30.43 -29.65 1.45
CA ASP A 27 -30.80 -29.18 2.81
C ASP A 27 -29.73 -28.30 3.48
N LEU A 28 -28.49 -28.30 2.97
CA LEU A 28 -27.38 -27.47 3.47
C LEU A 28 -27.31 -26.08 2.78
N SER A 29 -28.22 -25.77 1.87
CA SER A 29 -28.25 -24.53 1.08
C SER A 29 -28.65 -23.28 1.87
N GLU A 30 -29.40 -23.46 2.96
CA GLU A 30 -29.84 -22.38 3.82
C GLU A 30 -28.78 -22.03 4.88
N VAL A 31 -27.79 -21.26 4.44
CA VAL A 31 -26.69 -20.77 5.27
C VAL A 31 -26.93 -19.33 5.73
N ASP A 32 -25.98 -18.74 6.44
CA ASP A 32 -26.09 -17.38 6.96
C ASP A 32 -26.01 -16.30 5.85
N TYR A 33 -25.42 -16.61 4.69
CA TYR A 33 -25.29 -15.67 3.56
C TYR A 33 -26.28 -15.93 2.41
N LEU A 34 -27.02 -17.04 2.43
CA LEU A 34 -27.93 -17.45 1.36
C LEU A 34 -29.27 -17.95 1.92
N GLU A 35 -30.37 -17.42 1.41
CA GLU A 35 -31.73 -17.86 1.73
C GLU A 35 -32.52 -18.18 0.46
N LEU A 36 -33.24 -19.31 0.45
CA LEU A 36 -34.04 -19.74 -0.68
C LEU A 36 -35.53 -19.53 -0.40
N LYS A 37 -36.25 -19.07 -1.40
CA LYS A 37 -37.70 -18.90 -1.41
C LYS A 37 -38.25 -19.49 -2.71
N GLY A 38 -39.29 -20.29 -2.57
CA GLY A 38 -40.05 -20.79 -3.71
C GLY A 38 -40.70 -19.66 -4.51
N SER A 39 -41.63 -20.01 -5.39
CA SER A 39 -42.31 -19.02 -6.20
C SER A 39 -43.10 -18.04 -5.31
N LEU A 40 -42.92 -16.75 -5.56
CA LEU A 40 -43.65 -15.67 -4.91
C LEU A 40 -44.38 -14.88 -6.00
N SER A 41 -45.68 -14.68 -5.82
CA SER A 41 -46.46 -13.85 -6.77
C SER A 41 -46.48 -12.39 -6.34
N PHE A 42 -46.18 -11.51 -7.28
CA PHE A 42 -46.26 -10.06 -7.11
C PHE A 42 -47.40 -9.46 -7.97
N ALA A 43 -47.82 -10.11 -9.06
CA ALA A 43 -48.98 -9.68 -9.84
C ALA A 43 -50.29 -9.86 -9.08
N GLU A 44 -50.50 -11.00 -8.42
CA GLU A 44 -51.78 -11.33 -7.79
C GLU A 44 -52.05 -10.48 -6.55
N ARG A 45 -53.17 -9.76 -6.54
CA ARG A 45 -53.49 -8.80 -5.47
C ARG A 45 -53.56 -9.44 -4.07
N GLN A 46 -53.98 -10.71 -3.99
CA GLN A 46 -54.11 -11.44 -2.72
C GLN A 46 -52.75 -11.84 -2.15
N ASP A 47 -51.83 -12.33 -3.00
CA ASP A 47 -50.53 -12.86 -2.58
C ASP A 47 -49.41 -11.80 -2.58
N ARG A 48 -49.57 -10.70 -3.31
CA ARG A 48 -48.57 -9.61 -3.43
C ARG A 48 -48.05 -9.12 -2.09
N LYS A 49 -48.93 -8.88 -1.11
CA LYS A 49 -48.52 -8.41 0.22
C LYS A 49 -47.76 -9.49 0.98
N ARG A 50 -48.20 -10.75 0.89
CA ARG A 50 -47.51 -11.90 1.49
C ARG A 50 -46.10 -12.02 0.94
N SER A 51 -45.95 -11.99 -0.39
CA SER A 51 -44.66 -12.06 -1.08
C SER A 51 -43.73 -10.92 -0.67
N ALA A 52 -44.22 -9.69 -0.64
CA ALA A 52 -43.45 -8.53 -0.18
C ALA A 52 -42.94 -8.70 1.27
N VAL A 53 -43.79 -9.21 2.16
CA VAL A 53 -43.41 -9.46 3.56
C VAL A 53 -42.37 -10.58 3.68
N VAL A 54 -42.49 -11.66 2.89
CA VAL A 54 -41.50 -12.73 2.85
C VAL A 54 -40.13 -12.21 2.47
N VAL A 55 -40.04 -11.39 1.42
CA VAL A 55 -38.78 -10.78 0.98
C VAL A 55 -38.27 -9.77 2.02
N SER A 56 -39.15 -8.91 2.55
CA SER A 56 -38.78 -7.90 3.56
C SER A 56 -38.19 -8.54 4.82
N ARG A 57 -38.77 -9.67 5.28
CA ARG A 57 -38.24 -10.45 6.40
C ARG A 57 -36.82 -10.92 6.13
N ALA A 58 -36.57 -11.46 4.94
CA ALA A 58 -35.26 -11.96 4.56
C ALA A 58 -34.23 -10.82 4.48
N ILE A 59 -34.61 -9.66 3.90
CA ILE A 59 -33.77 -8.46 3.86
C ILE A 59 -33.37 -8.03 5.28
N LEU A 60 -34.35 -7.86 6.18
CA LEU A 60 -34.11 -7.47 7.57
C LEU A 60 -33.22 -8.50 8.31
N GLY A 61 -33.49 -9.79 8.11
CA GLY A 61 -32.70 -10.86 8.70
C GLY A 61 -31.24 -10.85 8.25
N MET A 62 -30.99 -10.65 6.95
CA MET A 62 -29.66 -10.59 6.36
C MET A 62 -28.89 -9.33 6.78
N ALA A 63 -29.56 -8.18 6.88
CA ALA A 63 -28.96 -6.92 7.29
C ALA A 63 -28.58 -6.87 8.79
N ASN A 64 -29.26 -7.67 9.63
CA ASN A 64 -28.96 -7.79 11.05
C ASN A 64 -27.98 -8.93 11.37
N ARG A 65 -27.13 -9.34 10.41
CA ARG A 65 -26.01 -10.25 10.70
C ARG A 65 -24.85 -9.52 11.37
N MET A 66 -23.98 -10.27 12.04
CA MET A 66 -22.73 -9.74 12.57
C MET A 66 -21.69 -9.62 11.44
N PRO A 67 -20.93 -8.50 11.34
CA PRO A 67 -19.98 -8.26 10.25
C PRO A 67 -18.97 -9.39 10.07
N ASP A 68 -18.30 -9.82 11.16
CA ASP A 68 -17.26 -10.87 11.12
C ASP A 68 -17.79 -12.24 10.64
N LEU A 69 -19.08 -12.52 10.86
CA LEU A 69 -19.69 -13.74 10.37
C LEU A 69 -20.04 -13.61 8.89
N ALA A 70 -20.65 -12.47 8.53
CA ALA A 70 -21.08 -12.19 7.17
C ALA A 70 -19.90 -12.17 6.18
N GLU A 71 -18.79 -11.52 6.54
CA GLU A 71 -17.63 -11.28 5.65
C GLU A 71 -17.02 -12.57 5.08
N LYS A 72 -17.24 -13.70 5.75
CA LYS A 72 -16.74 -15.02 5.33
C LYS A 72 -17.22 -15.44 3.94
N HIS A 73 -18.36 -14.91 3.49
CA HIS A 73 -18.93 -15.25 2.20
C HIS A 73 -19.45 -14.01 1.48
N LEU A 74 -19.33 -13.99 0.15
CA LEU A 74 -19.84 -12.97 -0.76
C LEU A 74 -19.44 -11.54 -0.38
N SER A 75 -18.23 -11.37 0.16
CA SER A 75 -17.73 -10.10 0.72
C SER A 75 -18.69 -9.47 1.75
N GLY A 76 -19.37 -10.31 2.53
CA GLY A 76 -20.35 -9.89 3.53
C GLY A 76 -21.79 -9.80 3.03
N SER A 77 -22.03 -9.84 1.73
CA SER A 77 -23.37 -9.64 1.17
C SER A 77 -24.30 -10.81 1.48
N GLY A 78 -25.58 -10.52 1.68
CA GLY A 78 -26.62 -11.54 1.81
C GLY A 78 -27.36 -11.71 0.48
N VAL A 79 -27.68 -12.93 0.09
CA VAL A 79 -28.45 -13.20 -1.14
C VAL A 79 -29.71 -13.99 -0.81
N VAL A 80 -30.83 -13.55 -1.35
CA VAL A 80 -32.11 -14.29 -1.29
C VAL A 80 -32.49 -14.67 -2.72
N PHE A 81 -32.56 -15.97 -3.01
CA PHE A 81 -33.09 -16.45 -4.29
C PHE A 81 -34.57 -16.75 -4.16
N VAL A 82 -35.36 -16.10 -5.01
CA VAL A 82 -36.78 -16.37 -5.21
C VAL A 82 -36.95 -17.18 -6.50
N GLY A 83 -37.81 -18.20 -6.47
CA GLY A 83 -37.99 -19.16 -7.56
C GLY A 83 -37.25 -20.48 -7.36
N ILE A 84 -36.66 -20.71 -6.18
CA ILE A 84 -36.05 -21.98 -5.77
C ILE A 84 -36.73 -22.43 -4.48
N ASP A 85 -37.51 -23.51 -4.54
CA ASP A 85 -38.27 -23.97 -3.38
C ASP A 85 -37.40 -24.68 -2.32
N GLN A 86 -38.03 -25.08 -1.22
CA GLN A 86 -37.37 -25.77 -0.10
C GLN A 86 -36.92 -27.20 -0.44
N SER A 87 -37.33 -27.75 -1.59
CA SER A 87 -36.80 -28.99 -2.15
C SER A 87 -35.62 -28.75 -3.10
N GLN A 88 -35.12 -27.50 -3.12
CA GLN A 88 -34.05 -27.04 -4.00
C GLN A 88 -34.37 -27.28 -5.48
N THR A 89 -35.65 -27.23 -5.81
CA THR A 89 -36.13 -27.31 -7.19
C THR A 89 -36.40 -25.91 -7.71
N LEU A 90 -35.97 -25.65 -8.94
CA LEU A 90 -36.26 -24.39 -9.61
C LEU A 90 -37.72 -24.40 -10.06
N VAL A 91 -38.56 -23.63 -9.35
CA VAL A 91 -39.99 -23.48 -9.60
C VAL A 91 -40.34 -22.21 -10.37
N GLY A 92 -39.36 -21.32 -10.51
CA GLY A 92 -39.47 -20.08 -11.28
C GLY A 92 -39.98 -18.90 -10.45
N ALA A 93 -39.34 -17.75 -10.67
CA ALA A 93 -39.77 -16.45 -10.19
C ALA A 93 -40.70 -15.77 -11.19
N GLU A 94 -41.60 -14.93 -10.70
CA GLU A 94 -42.35 -14.00 -11.51
C GLU A 94 -41.46 -12.79 -11.88
N SER A 95 -41.50 -12.35 -13.14
CA SER A 95 -40.86 -11.09 -13.52
C SER A 95 -41.74 -9.92 -13.04
N VAL A 96 -41.15 -9.03 -12.25
CA VAL A 96 -41.83 -7.87 -11.67
C VAL A 96 -41.01 -6.62 -11.94
N ASP A 97 -41.69 -5.50 -12.17
CA ASP A 97 -41.05 -4.20 -12.33
C ASP A 97 -40.26 -3.80 -11.07
N ALA A 98 -39.07 -3.26 -11.29
CA ALA A 98 -38.14 -2.87 -10.23
C ALA A 98 -38.72 -1.82 -9.26
N ALA A 99 -39.41 -0.81 -9.79
CA ALA A 99 -40.02 0.23 -8.98
C ALA A 99 -41.19 -0.34 -8.17
N MET A 100 -42.02 -1.17 -8.80
CA MET A 100 -43.09 -1.88 -8.09
C MET A 100 -42.56 -2.75 -6.95
N LEU A 101 -41.46 -3.49 -7.15
CA LEU A 101 -40.88 -4.32 -6.10
C LEU A 101 -40.39 -3.47 -4.91
N ARG A 102 -39.73 -2.34 -5.18
CA ARG A 102 -39.28 -1.39 -4.15
C ARG A 102 -40.47 -0.80 -3.38
N ASP A 103 -41.50 -0.30 -4.07
CA ASP A 103 -42.72 0.27 -3.47
C ASP A 103 -43.45 -0.70 -2.52
N LEU A 104 -43.36 -2.01 -2.81
CA LEU A 104 -44.00 -3.05 -2.00
C LEU A 104 -43.20 -3.42 -0.74
N ILE A 105 -41.86 -3.35 -0.80
CA ILE A 105 -40.95 -3.76 0.26
C ILE A 105 -40.65 -2.61 1.21
N GLU A 106 -40.45 -1.40 0.69
CA GLU A 106 -40.08 -0.20 1.44
C GLU A 106 -40.97 0.07 2.67
N PRO A 107 -42.31 -0.10 2.63
CA PRO A 107 -43.14 0.09 3.81
C PRO A 107 -42.77 -0.80 5.00
N TYR A 108 -42.12 -1.95 4.77
CA TYR A 108 -41.72 -2.89 5.82
C TYR A 108 -40.26 -2.70 6.26
N VAL A 109 -39.36 -2.35 5.34
CA VAL A 109 -37.92 -2.19 5.63
C VAL A 109 -37.52 -0.76 6.03
N GLY A 110 -38.32 0.24 5.62
CA GLY A 110 -38.08 1.66 5.81
C GLY A 110 -37.26 2.28 4.68
N GLU A 111 -37.57 3.54 4.34
CA GLU A 111 -36.78 4.37 3.42
C GLU A 111 -35.35 4.60 3.95
N ASP A 112 -35.19 4.70 5.27
CA ASP A 112 -33.90 4.76 5.99
C ASP A 112 -33.34 3.37 6.36
N GLY A 113 -33.89 2.32 5.75
CA GLY A 113 -33.63 0.92 6.02
C GLY A 113 -32.28 0.42 5.49
N PRO A 114 -32.07 -0.91 5.55
CA PRO A 114 -30.88 -1.51 4.97
C PRO A 114 -30.88 -1.37 3.43
N THR A 115 -29.70 -1.15 2.86
CA THR A 115 -29.54 -1.10 1.40
C THR A 115 -29.66 -2.49 0.79
N TRP A 116 -30.41 -2.57 -0.31
CA TRP A 116 -30.54 -3.79 -1.09
C TRP A 116 -30.82 -3.48 -2.56
N ASP A 117 -30.47 -4.43 -3.41
CA ASP A 117 -30.75 -4.42 -4.83
C ASP A 117 -31.33 -5.75 -5.30
N HIS A 118 -31.72 -5.84 -6.57
CA HIS A 118 -32.23 -7.06 -7.14
C HIS A 118 -31.82 -7.23 -8.60
N GLN A 119 -31.81 -8.48 -9.04
CA GLN A 119 -31.62 -8.81 -10.45
C GLN A 119 -32.30 -10.11 -10.81
N PHE A 120 -32.70 -10.22 -12.08
CA PHE A 120 -33.27 -11.43 -12.64
C PHE A 120 -32.18 -12.25 -13.35
N ILE A 121 -32.13 -13.53 -13.03
CA ILE A 121 -31.17 -14.49 -13.56
C ILE A 121 -31.94 -15.49 -14.43
N ASN A 122 -31.65 -15.49 -15.72
CA ASN A 122 -32.21 -16.45 -16.67
C ASN A 122 -31.44 -17.77 -16.55
N HIS A 123 -31.88 -18.66 -15.65
CA HIS A 123 -31.37 -20.03 -15.58
C HIS A 123 -32.04 -20.87 -16.68
N PRO A 124 -31.35 -21.87 -17.29
CA PRO A 124 -31.94 -22.74 -18.31
C PRO A 124 -33.26 -23.40 -17.87
N ASP A 125 -33.38 -23.71 -16.58
CA ASP A 125 -34.56 -24.39 -16.01
C ASP A 125 -35.64 -23.43 -15.51
N GLY A 126 -35.41 -22.11 -15.55
CA GLY A 126 -36.40 -21.09 -15.21
C GLY A 126 -35.82 -19.78 -14.65
N LEU A 127 -36.68 -18.80 -14.43
CA LEU A 127 -36.28 -17.48 -13.94
C LEU A 127 -35.98 -17.52 -12.43
N VAL A 128 -34.90 -16.89 -11.99
CA VAL A 128 -34.59 -16.69 -10.56
C VAL A 128 -34.47 -15.21 -10.29
N LEU A 129 -35.14 -14.73 -9.24
CA LEU A 129 -34.94 -13.36 -8.73
C LEU A 129 -33.92 -13.43 -7.58
N ALA A 130 -32.81 -12.75 -7.72
CA ALA A 130 -31.85 -12.55 -6.64
C ALA A 130 -32.12 -11.19 -5.99
N VAL A 131 -32.39 -11.21 -4.69
CA VAL A 131 -32.39 -10.01 -3.84
C VAL A 131 -31.06 -9.99 -3.10
N ILE A 132 -30.31 -8.90 -3.26
CA ILE A 132 -28.94 -8.74 -2.79
C ILE A 132 -28.97 -7.70 -1.67
N VAL A 133 -28.56 -8.09 -0.48
CA VAL A 133 -28.53 -7.24 0.72
C VAL A 133 -27.08 -6.87 0.99
N ASP A 134 -26.83 -5.58 1.15
CA ASP A 134 -25.50 -5.06 1.41
C ASP A 134 -24.89 -5.66 2.69
N PRO A 135 -23.55 -5.76 2.75
CA PRO A 135 -22.87 -6.32 3.92
C PRO A 135 -23.12 -5.48 5.17
N PRO A 136 -23.47 -6.11 6.32
CA PRO A 136 -23.57 -5.39 7.58
C PRO A 136 -22.19 -4.92 8.03
N LYS A 137 -22.13 -3.71 8.56
CA LYS A 137 -20.92 -3.09 9.08
C LYS A 137 -20.99 -2.96 10.59
N TRP A 138 -19.82 -2.89 11.21
CA TRP A 138 -19.73 -2.40 12.58
C TRP A 138 -20.34 -1.00 12.61
N GLY A 139 -21.11 -0.66 13.65
CA GLY A 139 -21.84 0.62 13.75
C GLY A 139 -23.21 0.69 13.16
N ASP A 140 -23.59 -0.25 12.30
CA ASP A 140 -24.90 -0.21 11.69
C ASP A 140 -26.02 -0.23 12.73
N ARG A 141 -27.04 0.59 12.47
CA ARG A 141 -28.27 0.62 13.26
C ARG A 141 -28.91 -0.77 13.28
N ILE A 142 -29.72 -1.03 14.30
CA ILE A 142 -30.55 -2.23 14.34
C ILE A 142 -31.73 -2.01 13.40
N HIS A 143 -31.87 -2.85 12.37
CA HIS A 143 -32.95 -2.73 11.40
C HIS A 143 -34.19 -3.47 11.93
N ALA A 144 -35.23 -2.72 12.28
CA ALA A 144 -36.52 -3.26 12.67
C ALA A 144 -37.53 -3.13 11.53
N CYS A 145 -38.53 -4.01 11.51
CA CYS A 145 -39.66 -3.82 10.61
C CYS A 145 -40.43 -2.54 10.96
N ARG A 146 -40.99 -1.87 9.95
CA ARG A 146 -41.69 -0.59 10.08
C ARG A 146 -43.21 -0.68 9.92
N LYS A 147 -43.74 -1.88 9.70
CA LYS A 147 -45.15 -2.07 9.38
C LYS A 147 -45.67 -3.45 9.77
N ASP A 148 -46.82 -3.46 10.41
CA ASP A 148 -47.53 -4.70 10.74
C ASP A 148 -48.04 -5.42 9.50
N TYR A 149 -47.94 -6.75 9.52
CA TYR A 149 -48.65 -7.63 8.62
C TYR A 149 -49.02 -8.92 9.35
N PHE A 150 -50.23 -9.40 9.08
CA PHE A 150 -50.71 -10.70 9.55
C PHE A 150 -51.55 -11.36 8.47
N ASP A 151 -51.25 -12.63 8.21
CA ASP A 151 -52.03 -13.51 7.36
C ASP A 151 -52.40 -14.77 8.14
N ASP A 152 -53.69 -14.97 8.36
CA ASP A 152 -54.21 -16.08 9.15
C ASP A 152 -54.09 -17.43 8.41
N THR A 153 -54.00 -17.44 7.08
CA THR A 153 -53.89 -18.67 6.29
C THR A 153 -52.48 -19.24 6.34
N SER A 154 -51.48 -18.41 6.04
CA SER A 154 -50.07 -18.84 6.10
C SER A 154 -49.45 -18.76 7.50
N LYS A 155 -50.16 -18.16 8.46
CA LYS A 155 -49.64 -17.77 9.79
C LYS A 155 -48.42 -16.85 9.70
N LEU A 156 -48.19 -16.21 8.55
CA LEU A 156 -47.13 -15.22 8.38
C LEU A 156 -47.50 -13.95 9.14
N ALA A 157 -46.66 -13.60 10.10
CA ALA A 157 -46.80 -12.38 10.89
C ALA A 157 -45.48 -11.62 10.95
N ILE A 158 -45.56 -10.31 10.93
CA ILE A 158 -44.48 -9.40 11.31
C ILE A 158 -45.09 -8.17 11.97
N ARG A 159 -44.42 -7.64 12.98
CA ARG A 159 -44.88 -6.44 13.69
C ARG A 159 -43.96 -5.26 13.45
N ASP A 160 -44.52 -4.05 13.47
CA ASP A 160 -43.74 -2.83 13.59
C ASP A 160 -42.85 -2.90 14.84
N GLY A 161 -41.58 -2.54 14.67
CA GLY A 161 -40.51 -2.68 15.66
C GLY A 161 -39.92 -4.08 15.80
N GLU A 162 -40.42 -5.10 15.09
CA GLU A 162 -39.87 -6.46 15.18
C GLU A 162 -38.50 -6.54 14.51
N VAL A 163 -37.48 -6.91 15.30
CA VAL A 163 -36.12 -7.14 14.82
C VAL A 163 -35.98 -8.60 14.41
N LEU A 164 -35.55 -8.84 13.18
CA LEU A 164 -35.33 -10.17 12.62
C LEU A 164 -33.84 -10.41 12.45
N VAL A 165 -33.40 -11.64 12.70
CA VAL A 165 -32.02 -12.08 12.48
C VAL A 165 -31.99 -13.34 11.64
N ARG A 166 -31.00 -13.44 10.75
CA ARG A 166 -30.68 -14.66 10.02
C ARG A 166 -29.77 -15.54 10.86
N VAL A 167 -30.16 -16.79 11.04
CA VAL A 167 -29.31 -17.87 11.52
C VAL A 167 -29.29 -18.98 10.46
N PRO A 168 -28.32 -19.90 10.46
CA PRO A 168 -28.34 -21.04 9.54
C PRO A 168 -29.73 -21.72 9.55
N GLY A 169 -30.31 -21.89 8.37
CA GLY A 169 -31.60 -22.54 8.17
C GLY A 169 -32.86 -21.69 8.39
N LYS A 170 -32.79 -20.46 8.95
CA LYS A 170 -34.00 -19.63 9.16
C LYS A 170 -33.75 -18.17 9.48
N THR A 171 -34.73 -17.33 9.10
CA THR A 171 -34.91 -15.97 9.60
C THR A 171 -35.99 -15.91 10.67
N ARG A 172 -35.65 -15.44 11.87
CA ARG A 172 -36.53 -15.44 13.05
C ARG A 172 -36.46 -14.12 13.84
N PRO A 173 -37.43 -13.83 14.73
CA PRO A 173 -37.30 -12.74 15.69
C PRO A 173 -36.03 -12.85 16.53
N ALA A 174 -35.41 -11.72 16.79
CA ALA A 174 -34.22 -11.59 17.62
C ALA A 174 -34.52 -12.01 19.07
N THR A 175 -33.61 -12.80 19.65
CA THR A 175 -33.60 -13.06 21.09
C THR A 175 -32.92 -11.91 21.84
N SER A 176 -32.99 -11.92 23.17
CA SER A 176 -32.22 -10.99 24.00
C SER A 176 -30.71 -11.07 23.74
N HIS A 177 -30.18 -12.27 23.44
CA HIS A 177 -28.78 -12.45 23.07
C HIS A 177 -28.46 -11.78 21.73
N ASP A 178 -29.32 -11.96 20.73
CA ASP A 178 -29.13 -11.34 19.41
C ASP A 178 -29.19 -9.81 19.52
N LEU A 179 -30.14 -9.26 20.29
CA LEU A 179 -30.26 -7.83 20.55
C LEU A 179 -29.02 -7.27 21.27
N ALA A 180 -28.48 -7.98 22.25
CA ALA A 180 -27.24 -7.56 22.92
C ALA A 180 -26.04 -7.53 21.95
N ASN A 181 -25.95 -8.49 21.03
CA ASN A 181 -24.91 -8.51 19.99
C ASN A 181 -25.10 -7.38 18.97
N LEU A 182 -26.34 -7.10 18.56
CA LEU A 182 -26.66 -6.01 17.65
C LEU A 182 -26.43 -4.63 18.29
N GLU A 183 -26.71 -4.46 19.58
CA GLU A 183 -26.33 -3.24 20.30
C GLU A 183 -24.81 -3.11 20.42
N ARG A 184 -24.08 -4.21 20.68
CA ARG A 184 -22.62 -4.19 20.62
C ARG A 184 -22.11 -3.82 19.23
N ARG A 185 -22.74 -4.35 18.17
CA ARG A 185 -22.43 -3.99 16.78
C ARG A 185 -22.58 -2.50 16.57
N ARG A 186 -23.74 -1.95 16.94
CA ARG A 186 -24.06 -0.53 16.83
C ARG A 186 -23.09 0.34 17.64
N ALA A 187 -22.71 -0.08 18.85
CA ALA A 187 -21.78 0.65 19.69
C ALA A 187 -20.36 0.70 19.12
N LYS A 188 -19.95 -0.30 18.33
CA LYS A 188 -18.66 -0.37 17.64
C LYS A 188 -18.63 0.40 16.32
N ALA A 189 -19.38 1.49 16.17
CA ALA A 189 -19.36 2.21 14.91
C ALA A 189 -17.95 2.67 14.55
N PRO A 190 -17.47 2.40 13.32
CA PRO A 190 -16.12 2.74 12.86
C PRO A 190 -15.84 4.25 12.93
N HIS A 191 -16.89 5.06 13.12
CA HIS A 191 -16.85 6.51 13.21
C HIS A 191 -17.89 7.02 14.24
N THR A 192 -17.88 6.52 15.48
CA THR A 192 -18.49 7.30 16.58
C THR A 192 -17.64 8.55 16.86
N GLY A 193 -17.70 9.50 15.91
CA GLY A 193 -17.09 10.82 15.96
C GLY A 193 -15.57 10.83 15.90
N ALA A 194 -14.91 9.85 15.28
CA ALA A 194 -13.47 9.88 15.00
C ALA A 194 -13.24 9.80 13.49
N GLU A 195 -12.38 10.68 12.98
CA GLU A 195 -12.01 10.82 11.58
C GLU A 195 -10.57 11.33 11.56
N VAL A 196 -9.74 10.75 10.69
CA VAL A 196 -8.34 11.12 10.54
C VAL A 196 -7.98 11.23 9.07
N SER A 197 -7.08 12.15 8.76
CA SER A 197 -6.48 12.30 7.44
C SER A 197 -4.96 12.21 7.57
N VAL A 198 -4.32 11.60 6.59
CA VAL A 198 -2.86 11.53 6.47
C VAL A 198 -2.48 12.13 5.13
N ALA A 199 -1.50 13.01 5.13
CA ALA A 199 -0.97 13.67 3.95
C ALA A 199 0.55 13.69 3.97
N TYR A 200 1.15 13.94 2.80
CA TYR A 200 2.57 14.27 2.69
C TYR A 200 2.70 15.74 2.32
N VAL A 201 3.39 16.50 3.16
CA VAL A 201 3.66 17.92 2.96
C VAL A 201 4.99 18.03 2.23
N GLY A 202 4.91 18.16 0.91
CA GLY A 202 6.06 18.19 0.01
C GLY A 202 5.65 17.77 -1.38
N ALA A 203 6.64 17.60 -2.25
CA ALA A 203 6.48 17.06 -3.59
C ALA A 203 7.48 15.94 -3.78
N PHE A 204 7.14 14.97 -4.61
CA PHE A 204 8.09 13.93 -4.99
C PHE A 204 8.92 14.38 -6.20
N ASP A 205 10.12 13.83 -6.31
CA ASP A 205 11.02 14.07 -7.43
C ASP A 205 10.96 12.94 -8.46
N ARG A 206 11.02 13.28 -9.75
CA ARG A 206 11.33 12.29 -10.80
C ARG A 206 12.81 12.32 -11.09
N THR A 207 13.45 11.16 -11.04
CA THR A 207 14.90 11.05 -11.24
C THR A 207 15.27 9.73 -11.91
N SER A 208 16.55 9.54 -12.17
CA SER A 208 17.12 8.30 -12.69
C SER A 208 18.33 7.90 -11.86
N ARG A 209 18.25 6.75 -11.19
CA ARG A 209 19.42 6.19 -10.48
C ARG A 209 20.58 5.94 -11.44
N ALA A 210 20.28 5.57 -12.70
CA ALA A 210 21.29 5.40 -13.73
C ALA A 210 22.05 6.71 -14.04
N ASN A 211 21.37 7.86 -14.09
CA ASN A 211 22.05 9.15 -14.29
C ASN A 211 23.01 9.49 -13.14
N VAL A 212 22.60 9.22 -11.88
CA VAL A 212 23.46 9.45 -10.71
C VAL A 212 24.64 8.48 -10.71
N ARG A 213 24.41 7.21 -11.06
CA ARG A 213 25.47 6.22 -11.23
C ARG A 213 26.51 6.68 -12.26
N GLU A 214 26.07 7.08 -13.45
CA GLU A 214 26.96 7.59 -14.51
C GLU A 214 27.76 8.81 -14.05
N LEU A 215 27.15 9.70 -13.25
CA LEU A 215 27.85 10.84 -12.66
C LEU A 215 28.97 10.39 -11.73
N ILE A 216 28.69 9.47 -10.79
CA ILE A 216 29.64 8.96 -9.80
C ILE A 216 30.77 8.19 -10.50
N GLU A 217 30.43 7.26 -11.40
CA GLU A 217 31.42 6.51 -12.19
C GLU A 217 32.29 7.45 -13.03
N GLY A 218 31.68 8.49 -13.61
CA GLY A 218 32.40 9.55 -14.29
C GLY A 218 33.40 10.23 -13.35
N MET A 219 32.99 10.64 -12.14
CA MET A 219 33.85 11.23 -11.11
C MET A 219 35.06 10.35 -10.82
N VAL A 220 34.85 9.06 -10.57
CA VAL A 220 35.89 8.05 -10.34
C VAL A 220 36.83 7.95 -11.54
N HIS A 221 36.29 7.94 -12.77
CA HIS A 221 37.08 7.82 -13.98
C HIS A 221 38.07 8.98 -14.16
N ALA A 222 37.66 10.25 -13.96
CA ALA A 222 38.65 11.33 -14.08
C ALA A 222 39.64 11.37 -12.92
N ALA A 223 39.24 10.95 -11.71
CA ALA A 223 40.20 10.81 -10.62
C ALA A 223 41.25 9.74 -10.95
N ALA A 224 40.86 8.65 -11.61
CA ALA A 224 41.79 7.66 -12.15
C ALA A 224 42.69 8.26 -13.24
N ASP A 225 42.12 8.99 -14.22
CA ASP A 225 42.90 9.63 -15.29
C ASP A 225 43.94 10.61 -14.72
N GLU A 226 43.57 11.42 -13.72
CA GLU A 226 44.50 12.33 -13.04
C GLU A 226 45.66 11.58 -12.34
N LEU A 227 45.39 10.41 -11.76
CA LEU A 227 46.42 9.56 -11.16
C LEU A 227 47.37 9.01 -12.22
N ILE A 228 46.83 8.55 -13.35
CA ILE A 228 47.57 7.93 -14.45
C ILE A 228 48.41 8.96 -15.23
N ASP A 229 47.86 10.14 -15.50
CA ASP A 229 48.55 11.25 -16.14
C ASP A 229 49.67 11.82 -15.25
N GLY A 230 49.56 11.62 -13.94
CA GLY A 230 50.58 11.96 -12.96
C GLY A 230 51.86 11.10 -13.02
N ILE A 231 51.90 10.01 -13.79
CA ILE A 231 53.08 9.15 -13.92
C ILE A 231 54.19 9.90 -14.68
N PRO A 232 55.38 10.13 -14.09
CA PRO A 232 56.48 10.83 -14.76
C PRO A 232 56.94 10.10 -16.03
N ALA A 233 57.20 10.86 -17.09
CA ALA A 233 57.75 10.30 -18.33
C ALA A 233 59.10 9.61 -18.07
N PRO A 234 59.39 8.47 -18.71
CA PRO A 234 60.66 7.77 -18.51
C PRO A 234 61.83 8.68 -18.89
N VAL A 235 62.72 8.93 -17.93
CA VAL A 235 63.93 9.74 -18.15
C VAL A 235 64.78 9.05 -19.22
N ARG A 236 64.96 9.71 -20.38
CA ARG A 236 65.88 9.21 -21.42
C ARG A 236 67.29 9.23 -20.86
N ARG A 237 67.85 8.04 -20.59
CA ARG A 237 69.24 7.89 -20.16
C ARG A 237 70.18 8.33 -21.27
N SER A 238 70.77 9.52 -21.13
CA SER A 238 71.91 9.94 -21.96
C SER A 238 73.14 9.13 -21.54
N PRO A 239 73.91 8.56 -22.48
CA PRO A 239 75.09 7.75 -22.16
C PRO A 239 76.25 8.55 -21.52
N TYR A 240 76.09 9.85 -21.26
CA TYR A 240 77.13 10.75 -20.75
C TYR A 240 76.89 11.32 -19.34
N ASN A 241 75.83 10.96 -18.62
CA ASN A 241 75.60 11.49 -17.27
C ASN A 241 76.48 10.78 -16.23
N SER A 242 77.54 11.47 -15.82
CA SER A 242 78.56 11.05 -14.87
C SER A 242 78.13 11.18 -13.40
N GLY A 243 78.34 10.12 -12.62
CA GLY A 243 78.81 10.10 -11.22
C GLY A 243 77.95 10.79 -10.14
N MET A 244 77.74 12.11 -10.22
CA MET A 244 77.06 12.86 -9.15
C MET A 244 75.54 12.81 -9.22
N GLN A 245 74.96 12.66 -10.41
CA GLN A 245 73.50 12.59 -10.56
C GLN A 245 72.93 11.24 -10.08
N ALA A 246 73.69 10.15 -10.29
CA ALA A 246 73.36 8.82 -9.76
C ALA A 246 73.40 8.78 -8.22
N ILE A 247 74.28 9.57 -7.58
CA ILE A 247 74.37 9.67 -6.12
C ILE A 247 73.24 10.55 -5.56
N LEU A 248 72.79 11.59 -6.29
CA LEU A 248 71.60 12.38 -5.92
C LEU A 248 70.31 11.54 -6.03
N GLU A 249 70.18 10.72 -7.08
CA GLU A 249 69.06 9.77 -7.23
C GLU A 249 69.07 8.70 -6.13
N GLN A 250 70.25 8.28 -5.66
CA GLN A 250 70.40 7.28 -4.61
C GLN A 250 70.23 7.83 -3.18
N THR A 251 70.34 9.14 -2.97
CA THR A 251 70.16 9.81 -1.67
C THR A 251 68.75 10.41 -1.49
N SER A 252 67.97 10.46 -2.57
CA SER A 252 66.55 10.86 -2.57
C SER A 252 65.67 9.67 -2.16
N GLY A 253 65.75 9.23 -0.91
CA GLY A 253 65.12 8.00 -0.39
C GLY A 253 63.58 7.98 -0.34
N HIS A 254 62.88 8.23 -1.44
CA HIS A 254 61.43 8.09 -1.59
C HIS A 254 61.05 7.62 -3.01
N GLY A 255 61.71 6.57 -3.52
CA GLY A 255 61.28 5.92 -4.75
C GLY A 255 60.05 5.05 -4.48
N ASP A 256 58.94 5.33 -5.17
CA ASP A 256 57.79 4.42 -5.20
C ASP A 256 58.27 3.01 -5.58
N ARG A 257 57.96 2.01 -4.74
CA ARG A 257 58.41 0.63 -4.96
C ARG A 257 57.59 -0.08 -6.02
N ARG A 258 56.44 0.49 -6.41
CA ARG A 258 55.57 -0.03 -7.46
C ARG A 258 56.18 0.24 -8.83
N SER A 259 56.07 -0.74 -9.72
CA SER A 259 56.28 -0.48 -11.14
C SER A 259 55.16 0.40 -11.68
N THR A 260 55.39 1.09 -12.80
CA THR A 260 54.32 1.85 -13.46
C THR A 260 53.15 0.98 -13.89
N GLN A 261 53.39 -0.30 -14.22
CA GLN A 261 52.32 -1.26 -14.49
C GLN A 261 51.55 -1.59 -13.22
N GLN A 262 52.25 -1.90 -12.14
CA GLN A 262 51.62 -2.22 -10.86
C GLN A 262 50.77 -1.05 -10.33
N PHE A 263 51.20 0.20 -10.52
CA PHE A 263 50.37 1.36 -10.19
C PHE A 263 49.11 1.47 -11.08
N ARG A 264 49.22 1.13 -12.37
CA ARG A 264 48.04 1.08 -13.26
C ARG A 264 47.06 0.01 -12.81
N ASP A 265 47.56 -1.16 -12.44
CA ASP A 265 46.75 -2.26 -11.90
C ASP A 265 46.09 -1.86 -10.55
N ASP A 266 46.82 -1.16 -9.66
CA ASP A 266 46.25 -0.62 -8.41
C ASP A 266 45.10 0.36 -8.67
N VAL A 267 45.24 1.24 -9.67
CA VAL A 267 44.20 2.20 -10.05
C VAL A 267 42.98 1.50 -10.67
N GLU A 268 43.21 0.50 -11.53
CA GLU A 268 42.13 -0.31 -12.11
C GLU A 268 41.34 -1.06 -11.02
N GLN A 269 42.04 -1.71 -10.08
CA GLN A 269 41.39 -2.39 -8.95
C GLN A 269 40.57 -1.40 -8.10
N TRP A 270 41.11 -0.22 -7.81
CA TRP A 270 40.37 0.82 -7.09
C TRP A 270 39.10 1.26 -7.82
N GLN A 271 39.11 1.33 -9.16
CA GLN A 271 37.91 1.62 -9.94
C GLN A 271 36.86 0.51 -9.85
N GLU A 272 37.27 -0.76 -9.78
CA GLU A 272 36.37 -1.89 -9.55
C GLU A 272 35.75 -1.85 -8.15
N ASP A 273 36.57 -1.62 -7.12
CA ASP A 273 36.09 -1.49 -5.74
C ASP A 273 35.10 -0.32 -5.60
N CYS A 274 35.34 0.81 -6.28
CA CYS A 274 34.40 1.92 -6.34
C CYS A 274 33.08 1.55 -7.02
N ARG A 275 33.12 0.74 -8.09
CA ARG A 275 31.93 0.28 -8.80
C ARG A 275 31.04 -0.57 -7.90
N GLU A 276 31.63 -1.44 -7.09
CA GLU A 276 30.88 -2.25 -6.12
C GLU A 276 30.18 -1.39 -5.05
N ALA A 277 30.82 -0.31 -4.59
CA ALA A 277 30.27 0.62 -3.61
C ALA A 277 29.27 1.64 -4.20
N THR A 278 29.13 1.72 -5.54
CA THR A 278 28.43 2.84 -6.20
C THR A 278 26.94 2.90 -5.84
N GLU A 279 26.25 1.77 -5.62
CA GLU A 279 24.80 1.78 -5.34
C GLU A 279 24.44 2.45 -4.02
N ASP A 280 25.26 2.22 -3.00
CA ASP A 280 25.07 2.84 -1.69
C ASP A 280 25.30 4.35 -1.82
N VAL A 281 26.34 4.75 -2.57
CA VAL A 281 26.62 6.17 -2.84
C VAL A 281 25.52 6.83 -3.67
N VAL A 282 24.91 6.14 -4.63
CA VAL A 282 23.74 6.65 -5.39
C VAL A 282 22.57 6.91 -4.46
N THR A 283 22.28 5.98 -3.55
CA THR A 283 21.18 6.12 -2.59
C THR A 283 21.41 7.30 -1.65
N GLU A 284 22.62 7.43 -1.11
CA GLU A 284 22.99 8.56 -0.25
C GLU A 284 23.02 9.88 -1.02
N PHE A 285 23.50 9.88 -2.25
CA PHE A 285 23.46 11.07 -3.10
C PHE A 285 22.02 11.59 -3.28
N LEU A 286 21.08 10.70 -3.61
CA LEU A 286 19.68 11.07 -3.75
C LEU A 286 19.08 11.52 -2.40
N ARG A 287 19.41 10.85 -1.30
CA ARG A 287 18.98 11.22 0.05
C ARG A 287 19.41 12.65 0.40
N HIS A 288 20.63 13.05 0.06
CA HIS A 288 21.19 14.37 0.40
C HIS A 288 20.89 15.49 -0.62
N THR A 289 20.49 15.14 -1.85
CA THR A 289 20.36 16.13 -2.94
C THR A 289 18.92 16.38 -3.36
N LEU A 290 18.00 15.44 -3.11
CA LEU A 290 16.58 15.65 -3.37
C LEU A 290 15.97 16.54 -2.28
N ASP A 291 14.91 17.25 -2.66
CA ASP A 291 14.16 18.06 -1.70
C ASP A 291 13.35 17.13 -0.79
N HIS A 292 13.29 17.47 0.49
CA HIS A 292 12.52 16.70 1.45
C HIS A 292 11.13 17.27 1.71
N GLY A 293 10.24 16.38 2.13
CA GLY A 293 8.94 16.69 2.71
C GLY A 293 8.70 15.86 3.96
N THR A 294 7.55 16.04 4.60
CA THR A 294 7.21 15.31 5.84
C THR A 294 5.80 14.74 5.79
N PHE A 295 5.57 13.61 6.45
CA PHE A 295 4.21 13.11 6.63
C PHE A 295 3.49 13.89 7.73
N MET A 296 2.20 14.09 7.55
CA MET A 296 1.35 14.82 8.47
C MET A 296 0.09 14.02 8.72
N ILE A 297 -0.28 13.86 9.99
CA ILE A 297 -1.58 13.32 10.39
C ILE A 297 -2.41 14.43 11.02
N ARG A 298 -3.72 14.41 10.73
CA ARG A 298 -4.68 15.32 11.31
C ARG A 298 -5.88 14.54 11.83
N ASN A 299 -6.29 14.86 13.05
CA ASN A 299 -7.54 14.40 13.61
C ASN A 299 -8.66 15.35 13.16
N GLU A 300 -9.50 14.89 12.24
CA GLU A 300 -10.62 15.68 11.70
C GLU A 300 -11.85 15.64 12.61
N SER A 301 -11.71 15.12 13.82
CA SER A 301 -12.82 14.89 14.71
C SER A 301 -12.69 15.63 16.03
N ASP A 302 -13.79 15.63 16.78
CA ASP A 302 -13.87 16.23 18.12
C ASP A 302 -13.49 15.24 19.24
N ARG A 303 -13.00 14.06 18.86
CA ARG A 303 -12.63 12.99 19.79
C ARG A 303 -11.12 12.92 19.97
N TYR A 304 -10.69 12.68 21.21
CA TYR A 304 -9.29 12.43 21.52
C TYR A 304 -8.89 11.00 21.11
N LEU A 305 -7.74 10.84 20.45
CA LEU A 305 -7.20 9.54 20.04
C LEU A 305 -5.94 9.23 20.83
N GLU A 306 -5.93 8.10 21.53
CA GLU A 306 -4.80 7.68 22.37
C GLU A 306 -3.87 6.72 21.63
N SER A 307 -2.57 6.91 21.81
CA SER A 307 -1.52 6.01 21.29
C SER A 307 -1.69 5.67 19.80
N VAL A 308 -1.79 6.71 18.98
CA VAL A 308 -1.97 6.64 17.54
C VAL A 308 -0.71 6.13 16.85
N ARG A 309 -0.89 5.17 15.94
CA ARG A 309 0.14 4.65 15.02
C ARG A 309 -0.31 4.82 13.59
N VAL A 310 0.60 5.25 12.74
CA VAL A 310 0.36 5.45 11.31
C VAL A 310 1.27 4.54 10.50
N GLN A 311 0.72 4.03 9.40
CA GLN A 311 1.47 3.33 8.36
C GLN A 311 1.08 3.92 7.01
N VAL A 312 2.05 4.21 6.16
CA VAL A 312 1.87 4.66 4.78
C VAL A 312 2.63 3.72 3.87
N SER A 313 1.95 3.16 2.88
CA SER A 313 2.49 2.20 1.93
C SER A 313 2.48 2.79 0.52
N PHE A 314 3.64 2.74 -0.14
CA PHE A 314 3.81 3.13 -1.54
C PHE A 314 4.12 1.90 -2.41
N PRO A 315 3.72 1.91 -3.70
CA PRO A 315 4.02 0.83 -4.62
C PRO A 315 5.52 0.74 -4.95
N PRO A 316 6.01 -0.36 -5.55
CA PRO A 316 7.43 -0.57 -5.85
C PRO A 316 8.05 0.46 -6.81
N SER A 317 7.23 1.20 -7.56
CA SER A 317 7.68 2.26 -8.46
C SER A 317 8.07 3.56 -7.75
N VAL A 318 7.78 3.68 -6.46
CA VAL A 318 8.08 4.85 -5.63
C VAL A 318 9.11 4.45 -4.59
N SER A 319 10.17 5.24 -4.47
CA SER A 319 11.19 5.14 -3.42
C SER A 319 10.95 6.20 -2.35
N VAL A 320 11.19 5.82 -1.09
CA VAL A 320 11.12 6.71 0.07
C VAL A 320 12.40 6.56 0.88
N LEU A 321 13.14 7.65 1.09
CA LEU A 321 14.37 7.69 1.88
C LEU A 321 14.19 8.63 3.06
N MET A 322 14.44 8.13 4.27
CA MET A 322 14.41 8.91 5.51
C MET A 322 15.68 9.75 5.65
N ALA A 323 15.61 11.04 5.95
CA ALA A 323 16.79 11.90 5.95
C ALA A 323 17.83 11.47 7.01
N SER A 324 17.39 11.05 8.20
CA SER A 324 18.30 10.60 9.28
C SER A 324 18.95 9.23 9.08
N ASP A 325 18.40 8.38 8.19
CA ASP A 325 18.94 7.05 7.88
C ASP A 325 20.12 7.15 6.92
N THR A 326 21.14 7.91 7.30
CA THR A 326 22.34 8.18 6.49
C THR A 326 23.57 7.51 7.07
N ASP A 327 24.31 6.81 6.23
CA ASP A 327 25.63 6.27 6.57
C ASP A 327 26.75 7.32 6.45
N TYR A 328 26.41 8.52 5.97
CA TYR A 328 27.34 9.63 5.84
C TYR A 328 27.41 10.44 7.13
N CYS A 329 28.58 10.47 7.76
CA CYS A 329 28.83 11.35 8.91
C CYS A 329 28.76 12.83 8.49
N ASP A 330 27.63 13.47 8.75
CA ASP A 330 27.46 14.89 8.50
C ASP A 330 28.35 15.72 9.43
N HIS A 331 29.31 16.44 8.84
CA HIS A 331 30.15 17.41 9.53
C HIS A 331 29.72 18.87 9.22
N GLY A 332 28.47 19.07 8.81
CA GLY A 332 27.88 20.38 8.51
C GLY A 332 28.30 20.93 7.14
N GLY A 333 28.50 20.06 6.14
CA GLY A 333 28.93 20.47 4.80
C GLY A 333 28.28 19.65 3.69
N GLN A 334 28.30 20.18 2.45
CA GLN A 334 27.73 19.51 1.28
C GLN A 334 28.18 18.05 1.17
N PHE A 335 27.26 17.16 0.82
CA PHE A 335 27.52 15.74 0.57
C PHE A 335 28.65 15.58 -0.46
N ARG A 336 29.61 14.70 -0.16
CA ARG A 336 30.77 14.44 -1.02
C ARG A 336 30.82 12.96 -1.42
N PRO A 337 30.35 12.59 -2.62
CA PRO A 337 30.24 11.19 -3.05
C PRO A 337 31.55 10.42 -2.91
N LEU A 338 32.67 11.05 -3.30
CA LEU A 338 34.00 10.43 -3.25
C LEU A 338 34.50 10.10 -1.84
N ARG A 339 33.87 10.61 -0.77
CA ARG A 339 34.24 10.26 0.62
C ARG A 339 33.60 8.97 1.12
N MET A 340 32.55 8.51 0.45
CA MET A 340 31.91 7.21 0.74
C MET A 340 32.52 6.07 -0.07
N LEU A 341 33.23 6.40 -1.15
CA LEU A 341 33.96 5.43 -1.95
C LEU A 341 35.29 5.04 -1.26
N PRO A 342 35.86 3.86 -1.61
CA PRO A 342 37.21 3.48 -1.18
C PRO A 342 38.25 4.57 -1.47
N ASP A 343 39.22 4.72 -0.57
CA ASP A 343 40.30 5.69 -0.73
C ASP A 343 41.11 5.43 -2.01
N PRO A 344 41.40 6.46 -2.83
CA PRO A 344 42.23 6.30 -4.02
C PRO A 344 43.67 5.92 -3.66
N PRO A 345 44.39 5.20 -4.55
CA PRO A 345 45.79 4.89 -4.33
C PRO A 345 46.62 6.18 -4.29
N ALA A 346 47.66 6.19 -3.45
CA ALA A 346 48.58 7.32 -3.38
C ALA A 346 49.22 7.61 -4.74
N LYS A 347 49.36 8.90 -5.09
CA LYS A 347 49.99 9.35 -6.34
C LYS A 347 51.34 8.68 -6.56
N TYR A 348 51.62 8.32 -7.80
CA TYR A 348 52.87 7.66 -8.15
C TYR A 348 54.08 8.53 -7.77
N GLY A 349 55.00 7.99 -6.97
CA GLY A 349 56.16 8.74 -6.46
C GLY A 349 55.95 9.47 -5.13
N ASP A 350 54.70 9.67 -4.70
CA ASP A 350 54.34 10.30 -3.41
C ASP A 350 54.14 9.22 -2.33
N LEU A 351 55.16 8.39 -2.06
CA LEU A 351 55.11 7.57 -0.86
C LEU A 351 55.53 8.39 0.36
N ARG A 352 54.53 8.93 1.08
CA ARG A 352 54.63 8.93 2.55
C ARG A 352 54.62 7.47 2.99
N PRO A 353 55.46 7.08 3.98
CA PRO A 353 55.48 5.70 4.45
C PRO A 353 54.07 5.30 4.87
N TYR A 354 53.61 4.19 4.32
CA TYR A 354 52.43 3.46 4.78
C TYR A 354 52.35 3.55 6.31
N GLY A 355 51.39 4.34 6.79
CA GLY A 355 50.97 4.29 8.17
C GLY A 355 50.26 2.97 8.36
N LEU A 356 51.02 1.99 8.86
CA LEU A 356 50.56 0.79 9.55
C LEU A 356 49.48 -0.04 8.84
N ASP A 357 49.93 -1.19 8.37
CA ASP A 357 49.13 -2.39 8.17
C ASP A 357 48.10 -2.58 9.30
N TYR A 358 46.83 -2.36 8.99
CA TYR A 358 45.69 -2.66 9.87
C TYR A 358 45.07 -4.04 9.57
N SER A 359 45.77 -4.94 8.87
CA SER A 359 45.34 -6.34 8.73
C SER A 359 45.41 -7.16 10.04
N GLY A 360 45.77 -6.53 11.16
CA GLY A 360 45.83 -7.14 12.51
C GLY A 360 44.87 -6.54 13.55
N LEU A 361 44.03 -5.56 13.23
CA LEU A 361 42.99 -5.14 14.17
C LEU A 361 41.78 -6.06 14.04
N ILE A 362 41.72 -7.04 14.94
CA ILE A 362 40.46 -7.60 15.42
C ILE A 362 39.58 -6.40 15.80
N MET A 363 38.61 -6.07 14.95
CA MET A 363 37.49 -5.21 15.36
C MET A 363 36.98 -5.78 16.69
N PRO A 364 36.88 -4.98 17.77
CA PRO A 364 36.12 -5.46 18.90
C PRO A 364 34.75 -5.81 18.34
N ARG A 365 34.29 -7.05 18.57
CA ARG A 365 32.86 -7.36 18.47
C ARG A 365 32.17 -6.24 19.20
N VAL A 366 31.47 -5.38 18.46
CA VAL A 366 30.52 -4.43 19.03
C VAL A 366 29.63 -5.32 19.90
N ALA A 367 29.76 -5.17 21.21
CA ALA A 367 28.80 -5.78 22.12
C ALA A 367 27.43 -5.36 21.60
N PRO A 368 26.43 -6.26 21.48
CA PRO A 368 25.12 -5.86 21.02
C PRO A 368 24.73 -4.65 21.86
N MET A 369 24.59 -3.51 21.17
CA MET A 369 24.05 -2.31 21.80
C MET A 369 22.77 -2.78 22.49
N PRO A 370 22.52 -2.43 23.77
CA PRO A 370 21.20 -2.63 24.33
C PRO A 370 20.25 -2.03 23.30
N SER A 371 19.28 -2.82 22.82
CA SER A 371 18.31 -2.40 21.81
C SER A 371 17.90 -0.98 22.16
N LEU A 372 18.37 -0.01 21.38
CA LEU A 372 17.82 1.33 21.44
C LEU A 372 16.30 1.11 21.27
N PRO A 373 15.46 1.84 22.02
CA PRO A 373 14.03 1.82 21.72
C PRO A 373 13.92 2.00 20.21
N ALA A 374 13.19 1.08 19.55
CA ALA A 374 12.99 1.14 18.11
C ALA A 374 12.67 2.60 17.75
N PRO A 375 13.29 3.17 16.71
CA PRO A 375 13.02 4.55 16.36
C PRO A 375 11.49 4.72 16.28
N ASP A 376 10.99 5.85 16.78
CA ASP A 376 9.55 6.13 16.76
C ASP A 376 9.00 6.14 15.32
N MET A 377 9.89 6.09 14.31
CA MET A 377 9.60 5.91 12.91
C MET A 377 10.54 4.91 12.20
N ASP A 378 10.02 4.21 11.21
CA ASP A 378 10.74 3.19 10.44
C ASP A 378 10.30 3.22 8.95
N VAL A 379 11.21 2.87 8.05
CA VAL A 379 10.95 2.68 6.61
C VAL A 379 11.36 1.26 6.22
N GLU A 380 10.37 0.42 5.98
CA GLU A 380 10.59 -0.96 5.56
C GLU A 380 10.50 -1.09 4.03
N VAL A 381 11.49 -1.72 3.42
CA VAL A 381 11.47 -2.09 2.00
C VAL A 381 10.91 -3.51 1.86
N THR A 382 9.80 -3.64 1.16
CA THR A 382 9.12 -4.92 0.93
C THR A 382 9.01 -5.22 -0.58
N PRO A 383 8.72 -6.47 -0.98
CA PRO A 383 8.42 -6.78 -2.39
C PRO A 383 7.21 -6.00 -2.94
N ALA A 384 6.33 -5.50 -2.07
CA ALA A 384 5.17 -4.69 -2.44
C ALA A 384 5.46 -3.19 -2.51
N GLY A 385 6.69 -2.77 -2.21
CA GLY A 385 7.14 -1.37 -2.18
C GLY A 385 7.58 -0.92 -0.79
N TYR A 386 7.43 0.36 -0.49
CA TYR A 386 7.93 0.97 0.74
C TYR A 386 6.81 1.12 1.77
N VAL A 387 7.11 0.84 3.04
CA VAL A 387 6.17 1.05 4.16
C VAL A 387 6.82 1.97 5.19
N VAL A 388 6.29 3.16 5.35
CA VAL A 388 6.67 4.12 6.38
C VAL A 388 5.75 3.92 7.58
N SER A 389 6.30 3.68 8.78
CA SER A 389 5.51 3.48 9.99
C SER A 389 6.00 4.39 11.10
N TRP A 390 5.11 5.08 11.83
CA TRP A 390 5.50 5.85 13.02
C TRP A 390 4.48 5.86 14.14
N TYR A 391 4.97 6.14 15.34
CA TYR A 391 4.16 6.36 16.53
C TYR A 391 3.95 7.86 16.77
N VAL A 392 2.69 8.30 16.75
CA VAL A 392 2.31 9.71 16.95
C VAL A 392 2.14 10.02 18.44
N GLY A 393 1.88 9.00 19.27
CA GLY A 393 1.43 9.20 20.64
C GLY A 393 -0.04 9.62 20.68
N ASP A 394 -0.38 10.57 21.53
CA ASP A 394 -1.77 11.02 21.64
C ASP A 394 -2.08 12.13 20.65
N LEU A 395 -3.25 12.05 20.01
CA LEU A 395 -3.70 13.01 19.01
C LEU A 395 -5.01 13.68 19.47
N PRO A 396 -4.94 14.91 20.01
CA PRO A 396 -6.11 15.64 20.47
C PRO A 396 -7.12 15.94 19.34
N PRO A 397 -8.37 16.29 19.71
CA PRO A 397 -9.36 16.79 18.77
C PRO A 397 -8.81 17.91 17.88
N ARG A 398 -9.07 17.84 16.57
CA ARG A 398 -8.68 18.87 15.59
C ARG A 398 -7.17 19.14 15.50
N ALA A 399 -6.33 18.34 16.16
CA ALA A 399 -4.89 18.53 16.15
C ALA A 399 -4.27 18.02 14.85
N THR A 400 -3.16 18.64 14.47
CA THR A 400 -2.30 18.24 13.37
C THR A 400 -0.90 18.01 13.92
N VAL A 401 -0.30 16.89 13.55
CA VAL A 401 1.04 16.50 13.98
C VAL A 401 1.82 16.08 12.73
N ASN A 402 3.00 16.66 12.56
CA ASN A 402 3.95 16.23 11.53
C ASN A 402 4.80 15.08 12.08
N ALA A 403 5.33 14.24 11.20
CA ALA A 403 6.41 13.35 11.56
C ALA A 403 7.64 14.18 11.97
N ASP A 404 8.40 13.71 12.96
CA ASP A 404 9.60 14.38 13.47
C ASP A 404 10.82 14.22 12.55
N GLU A 405 10.58 13.94 11.27
CA GLU A 405 11.57 13.48 10.32
C GLU A 405 11.15 13.85 8.89
N GLU A 406 12.15 13.95 8.03
CA GLU A 406 12.05 14.40 6.65
C GLU A 406 12.35 13.26 5.69
N PHE A 407 11.74 13.31 4.51
CA PHE A 407 11.84 12.24 3.53
C PHE A 407 12.04 12.78 2.13
N ALA A 408 12.98 12.17 1.41
CA ALA A 408 13.01 12.24 -0.05
C ALA A 408 12.07 11.16 -0.60
N VAL A 409 11.05 11.58 -1.35
CA VAL A 409 10.14 10.68 -2.08
C VAL A 409 10.41 10.87 -3.57
N PHE A 410 10.62 9.79 -4.31
CA PHE A 410 10.90 9.90 -5.74
C PHE A 410 10.47 8.68 -6.55
N THR A 411 10.32 8.88 -7.86
CA THR A 411 10.21 7.78 -8.84
C THR A 411 11.51 7.63 -9.60
N ASP A 412 11.88 6.37 -9.88
CA ASP A 412 13.05 6.06 -10.68
C ASP A 412 12.64 5.71 -12.12
N GLU A 413 12.89 6.63 -13.04
CA GLU A 413 12.56 6.44 -14.45
C GLU A 413 13.44 5.40 -15.13
N SER A 414 14.55 4.96 -14.52
CA SER A 414 15.31 3.82 -15.05
C SER A 414 14.53 2.50 -14.96
N LEU A 415 13.51 2.45 -14.10
CA LEU A 415 12.57 1.33 -13.97
C LEU A 415 11.35 1.46 -14.90
N HIS A 416 11.17 2.60 -15.58
CA HIS A 416 10.17 2.70 -16.64
C HIS A 416 10.64 1.89 -17.85
N VAL A 417 9.88 0.85 -18.18
CA VAL A 417 10.18 -0.02 -19.32
C VAL A 417 10.03 0.78 -20.61
N HIS A 418 11.13 1.28 -21.15
CA HIS A 418 11.17 1.72 -22.54
C HIS A 418 10.97 0.50 -23.43
N ASN A 419 9.73 0.26 -23.85
CA ASN A 419 9.47 -0.74 -24.87
C ASN A 419 10.23 -0.30 -26.13
N HIS A 420 11.31 -0.98 -26.53
CA HIS A 420 12.16 -0.58 -27.66
C HIS A 420 11.45 -0.58 -29.03
N ARG A 421 10.14 -0.87 -29.04
CA ARG A 421 9.21 -0.81 -30.17
C ARG A 421 8.10 0.24 -30.00
N ALA A 422 8.10 0.99 -28.91
CA ALA A 422 7.16 2.06 -28.66
C ALA A 422 7.31 3.15 -29.72
N THR A 423 6.19 3.53 -30.33
CA THR A 423 6.05 4.77 -31.09
C THR A 423 5.90 5.96 -30.14
N GLU A 424 5.97 7.21 -30.63
CA GLU A 424 5.76 8.42 -29.79
C GLU A 424 4.44 8.37 -28.99
N ASP A 425 3.45 7.62 -29.46
CA ASP A 425 2.14 7.43 -28.83
C ASP A 425 2.09 6.29 -27.77
N ASP A 426 3.17 5.51 -27.62
CA ASP A 426 3.24 4.34 -26.70
C ASP A 426 3.99 4.65 -25.39
N HIS A 427 4.45 5.90 -25.20
CA HIS A 427 5.02 6.33 -23.93
C HIS A 427 3.89 6.55 -22.92
N GLU A 428 3.84 5.73 -21.86
CA GLU A 428 3.04 6.10 -20.69
C GLU A 428 3.54 7.47 -20.20
N PRO A 429 2.64 8.45 -20.05
CA PRO A 429 3.04 9.78 -19.63
C PRO A 429 3.66 9.71 -18.24
N MET A 430 4.82 10.35 -18.08
CA MET A 430 5.50 10.46 -16.79
C MET A 430 4.50 10.95 -15.73
N GLN A 431 4.42 10.22 -14.62
CA GLN A 431 3.40 10.48 -13.61
C GLN A 431 3.56 11.90 -13.05
N SER A 432 2.45 12.64 -12.99
CA SER A 432 2.39 13.95 -12.32
C SER A 432 2.01 13.83 -10.85
N GLU A 433 1.50 12.67 -10.46
CA GLU A 433 1.05 12.35 -9.10
C GLU A 433 1.37 10.89 -8.82
N ILE A 434 1.76 10.60 -7.58
CA ILE A 434 1.91 9.24 -7.07
C ILE A 434 0.91 9.00 -5.93
N GLY A 435 0.41 7.78 -5.83
CA GLY A 435 -0.52 7.36 -4.79
C GLY A 435 0.15 6.42 -3.78
N GLY A 436 -0.22 6.57 -2.52
CA GLY A 436 0.05 5.61 -1.45
C GLY A 436 -1.22 5.32 -0.66
N ALA A 437 -1.27 4.19 0.02
CA ALA A 437 -2.37 3.84 0.93
C ALA A 437 -1.89 3.99 2.38
N TRP A 438 -2.73 4.51 3.26
CA TRP A 438 -2.40 4.65 4.68
C TRP A 438 -3.36 3.89 5.59
N LYS A 439 -2.86 3.50 6.76
CA LYS A 439 -3.62 2.89 7.85
C LYS A 439 -3.28 3.59 9.15
N VAL A 440 -4.29 3.86 9.97
CA VAL A 440 -4.13 4.45 11.31
C VAL A 440 -4.85 3.60 12.34
N THR A 441 -4.21 3.38 13.48
CA THR A 441 -4.80 2.68 14.64
C THR A 441 -4.65 3.53 15.90
N ALA A 442 -5.59 3.37 16.85
CA ALA A 442 -5.56 4.06 18.15
C ALA A 442 -6.04 3.11 19.26
N ARG A 443 -5.45 3.18 20.46
CA ARG A 443 -5.57 2.17 21.54
C ARG A 443 -6.97 2.00 22.15
N ALA A 444 -7.91 2.89 21.88
CA ALA A 444 -9.28 2.84 22.36
C ALA A 444 -10.34 2.88 21.24
N VAL A 445 -9.89 2.69 19.99
CA VAL A 445 -10.75 2.68 18.82
C VAL A 445 -10.63 1.31 18.18
N ASP A 446 -11.70 0.52 18.25
CA ASP A 446 -11.80 -0.81 17.62
C ASP A 446 -12.11 -0.68 16.13
N HIS A 447 -11.29 0.13 15.44
CA HIS A 447 -11.37 0.43 14.02
C HIS A 447 -9.99 0.82 13.51
N VAL A 448 -9.66 0.34 12.30
CA VAL A 448 -8.47 0.74 11.55
C VAL A 448 -8.93 1.76 10.52
N PHE A 449 -8.54 3.03 10.69
CA PHE A 449 -8.81 4.04 9.69
C PHE A 449 -7.92 3.81 8.47
N GLN A 450 -8.46 4.02 7.28
CA GLN A 450 -7.74 3.81 6.03
C GLN A 450 -8.08 4.90 5.03
N GLY A 451 -7.14 5.20 4.15
CA GLY A 451 -7.36 6.12 3.04
C GLY A 451 -6.15 6.15 2.12
N GLU A 452 -6.10 7.17 1.27
CA GLU A 452 -5.04 7.36 0.29
C GLU A 452 -4.28 8.65 0.57
N VAL A 453 -2.99 8.65 0.25
CA VAL A 453 -2.14 9.83 0.16
C VAL A 453 -1.78 10.04 -1.29
N THR A 454 -1.92 11.27 -1.77
CA THR A 454 -1.50 11.67 -3.11
C THR A 454 -0.36 12.67 -2.97
N VAL A 455 0.74 12.44 -3.69
CA VAL A 455 1.89 13.33 -3.71
C VAL A 455 2.09 13.84 -5.13
N THR A 456 2.18 15.16 -5.29
CA THR A 456 2.38 15.80 -6.59
C THR A 456 3.85 15.87 -6.97
N CYS A 457 4.13 15.80 -8.26
CA CYS A 457 5.49 15.91 -8.80
C CYS A 457 6.01 17.34 -8.71
N ARG A 458 7.28 17.51 -8.31
CA ARG A 458 7.96 18.80 -8.27
C ARG A 458 8.27 19.33 -9.68
N GLN A 459 8.69 18.44 -10.57
CA GLN A 459 9.12 18.79 -11.91
C GLN A 459 7.92 19.05 -12.84
N ALA A 460 8.07 20.01 -13.76
CA ALA A 460 7.12 20.21 -14.85
C ALA A 460 6.93 18.94 -15.69
N PRO A 461 5.77 18.68 -16.32
CA PRO A 461 5.53 17.47 -17.11
C PRO A 461 6.66 17.18 -18.11
N GLY A 462 7.20 15.96 -18.08
CA GLY A 462 8.31 15.54 -18.94
C GLY A 462 9.72 15.90 -18.44
N ALA A 463 9.85 16.65 -17.33
CA ALA A 463 11.15 17.01 -16.77
C ALA A 463 11.61 16.06 -15.66
N LEU A 464 12.93 15.87 -15.58
CA LEU A 464 13.63 15.03 -14.62
C LEU A 464 14.67 15.83 -13.83
N ALA A 465 14.85 15.50 -12.56
CA ALA A 465 16.05 15.86 -11.82
C ALA A 465 17.22 15.04 -12.38
N ILE A 466 18.18 15.73 -13.01
CA ILE A 466 19.38 15.14 -13.60
C ILE A 466 20.61 15.91 -13.14
N TRP A 467 21.71 15.20 -12.92
CA TRP A 467 22.98 15.79 -12.54
C TRP A 467 24.03 15.48 -13.59
N ARG A 468 24.89 16.48 -13.85
CA ARG A 468 25.97 16.40 -14.83
C ARG A 468 27.25 16.95 -14.23
N ARG A 469 28.39 16.53 -14.77
CA ARG A 469 29.69 17.13 -14.42
C ARG A 469 29.71 18.62 -14.76
N GLY A 470 30.08 19.44 -13.78
CA GLY A 470 30.36 20.88 -13.98
C GLY A 470 29.16 21.81 -13.87
N THR A 471 27.95 21.31 -13.58
CA THR A 471 26.83 22.17 -13.17
C THR A 471 26.93 22.42 -11.67
N SER A 472 27.54 23.53 -11.28
CA SER A 472 27.25 24.13 -9.98
C SER A 472 25.77 24.51 -9.99
N ASN A 473 24.94 23.86 -9.16
CA ASN A 473 23.65 24.40 -8.78
C ASN A 473 23.91 25.61 -7.88
N ASP A 474 24.22 26.73 -8.51
CA ASP A 474 24.26 28.07 -7.92
C ASP A 474 23.03 28.85 -8.44
N GLU A 475 21.84 28.25 -8.36
CA GLU A 475 20.57 28.96 -8.45
C GLU A 475 19.54 28.26 -7.55
N SER A 476 19.64 28.52 -6.25
CA SER A 476 18.53 28.46 -5.29
C SER A 476 18.83 29.31 -4.07
#